data_AF-A0A4Y8Y1C9-F1
#
_entry.id   AF-A0A4Y8Y1C9-F1
#
_cell.length_a   1.000
_cell.length_b   1.000
_cell.length_c   1.000
_cell.angle_alpha   90.00
_cell.angle_beta   90.00
_cell.angle_gamma   90.00
#
_symmetry.space_group_name_H-M   'P 1'
#
loop_
_entity.id
_entity.type
_entity.pdbx_description
1 polymer ?
#
loop_
_entity_poly.entity_id
_entity_poly.type
_entity_poly.pdbx_seq_one_letter_code
_entity_poly.pdbx_strand_id
1 'polypeptide(L)' 'MAYVTFACGHKDQPNSSPDYISASAEATVRTKPEGDERPLKNAYATLAHSFALALAKELNCEDNGGLKPEPSLVPAA' A
#
# COMPACT_ATOMS: atom_id res chain seq x y z
N MET A 1 2.52 -12.33 0.95
CA MET A 1 2.24 -11.11 1.74
C MET A 1 2.91 -9.94 1.05
N ALA A 2 2.19 -8.83 0.94
CA ALA A 2 2.73 -7.52 0.57
C ALA A 2 2.12 -6.48 1.54
N TYR A 3 2.82 -5.39 1.79
CA TYR A 3 2.31 -4.30 2.61
C TYR A 3 2.77 -2.96 2.06
N VAL A 4 1.97 -1.92 2.31
CA VAL A 4 2.27 -0.54 1.99
C VAL A 4 2.07 0.27 3.26
N THR A 5 3.11 0.99 3.66
CA THR A 5 3.05 1.94 4.78
C THR A 5 3.18 3.34 4.21
N PHE A 6 2.30 4.23 4.63
CA PHE A 6 2.29 5.61 4.19
C PHE A 6 2.01 6.55 5.37
N ALA A 7 2.50 7.77 5.25
CA ALA A 7 2.22 8.84 6.19
C ALA A 7 0.90 9.51 5.80
N CYS A 8 -0.02 9.66 6.74
CA CYS A 8 -1.25 10.40 6.57
C CYS A 8 -1.14 11.71 7.34
N GLY A 9 -0.85 12.80 6.63
CA GLY A 9 -0.88 14.15 7.18
C GLY A 9 -2.32 14.69 7.26
N HIS A 10 -2.63 15.41 8.33
CA HIS A 10 -3.92 16.06 8.54
C HIS A 10 -3.90 17.48 7.97
N LYS A 11 -4.71 17.76 6.94
CA LYS A 11 -4.79 19.10 6.32
C LYS A 11 -5.16 20.21 7.31
N ASP A 12 -5.93 19.85 8.35
CA ASP A 12 -6.41 20.78 9.36
C ASP A 12 -5.39 21.02 10.49
N GLN A 13 -4.30 20.25 10.52
CA GLN A 13 -3.21 20.37 11.50
C GLN A 13 -1.84 20.28 10.81
N PRO A 14 -1.44 21.31 10.06
CA PRO A 14 -0.23 21.29 9.23
C PRO A 14 1.10 21.14 10.01
N ASN A 15 1.09 21.24 11.33
CA ASN A 15 2.25 21.06 12.20
C ASN A 15 2.18 19.81 13.08
N SER A 16 1.16 18.94 12.90
CA SER A 16 1.10 17.68 13.65
C SER A 16 1.97 16.60 13.00
N SER A 17 2.45 15.67 13.82
CA SER A 17 3.10 14.48 13.31
C SER A 17 2.10 13.67 12.48
N PRO A 18 2.47 13.17 11.30
CA PRO A 18 1.57 12.35 10.50
C PRO A 18 1.29 11.01 11.17
N ASP A 19 0.09 10.48 10.95
CA ASP A 19 -0.24 9.11 11.33
C ASP A 19 0.37 8.14 10.32
N TYR A 20 1.04 7.09 10.81
CA TYR A 20 1.59 6.06 9.93
C TYR A 20 0.61 4.91 9.81
N ILE A 21 0.08 4.72 8.60
CA ILE A 21 -0.93 3.70 8.30
C ILE A 21 -0.26 2.60 7.49
N SER A 22 -0.52 1.34 7.87
CA SER A 22 -0.05 0.17 7.14
C SER A 22 -1.21 -0.66 6.64
N ALA A 23 -1.21 -0.93 5.34
CA ALA A 23 -2.16 -1.79 4.66
C ALA A 23 -1.44 -3.03 4.15
N SER A 24 -1.92 -4.22 4.50
CA SER A 24 -1.32 -5.49 4.09
C SER A 24 -2.30 -6.37 3.30
N ALA A 25 -1.76 -7.13 2.36
CA ALA A 25 -2.45 -8.17 1.63
C ALA A 25 -1.70 -9.48 1.80
N GLU A 26 -2.38 -10.48 2.35
CA GLU A 26 -1.80 -11.78 2.65
C GLU A 26 -2.73 -12.93 2.25
N ALA A 27 -2.12 -14.06 1.90
CA ALA A 27 -2.84 -15.30 1.69
C ALA A 27 -3.01 -15.99 3.05
N THR A 28 -4.23 -16.38 3.39
CA THR A 28 -4.48 -17.29 4.53
C THR A 28 -4.16 -18.75 4.19
N VAL A 29 -3.96 -19.05 2.91
CA VAL A 29 -3.68 -20.39 2.39
C VAL A 29 -2.20 -20.76 2.60
N ARG A 30 -1.94 -21.91 3.22
CA ARG A 30 -0.58 -22.39 3.55
C ARG A 30 0.17 -23.02 2.38
N THR A 31 -0.51 -23.31 1.27
CA THR A 31 0.09 -24.06 0.16
C THR A 31 0.91 -23.12 -0.72
N LYS A 32 2.19 -23.47 -0.91
CA LYS A 32 3.07 -22.76 -1.83
C LYS A 32 2.59 -23.00 -3.27
N PRO A 33 2.49 -21.97 -4.11
CA PRO A 33 2.15 -22.14 -5.51
C PRO A 33 3.19 -23.00 -6.22
N GLU A 34 2.75 -23.89 -7.11
CA GLU A 34 3.66 -24.55 -8.05
C GLU A 34 4.04 -23.57 -9.16
N GLY A 35 5.33 -23.43 -9.45
CA GLY A 35 5.83 -22.56 -10.53
C GLY A 35 6.31 -21.18 -10.08
N ASP A 36 6.26 -20.21 -10.99
CA ASP A 36 6.75 -18.85 -10.77
C ASP A 36 5.85 -18.05 -9.82
N GLU A 37 6.39 -17.61 -8.69
CA GLU A 37 5.68 -16.83 -7.69
C GLU A 37 5.57 -15.34 -8.03
N ARG A 38 6.33 -14.83 -9.01
CA ARG A 38 6.38 -13.39 -9.32
C ARG A 38 5.00 -12.81 -9.67
N PRO A 39 4.16 -13.44 -10.51
CA PRO A 39 2.82 -12.94 -10.80
C PRO A 39 1.96 -12.83 -9.52
N LEU A 40 2.06 -13.81 -8.62
CA LEU A 40 1.33 -13.80 -7.36
C LEU A 40 1.81 -12.69 -6.42
N LYS A 41 3.12 -12.49 -6.30
CA LYS A 41 3.71 -11.39 -5.50
C LYS A 41 3.27 -10.03 -6.04
N ASN A 42 3.30 -9.86 -7.36
CA ASN A 42 2.84 -8.65 -8.03
C ASN A 42 1.35 -8.39 -7.78
N ALA A 43 0.51 -9.43 -7.83
CA ALA A 43 -0.91 -9.30 -7.53
C ALA A 43 -1.16 -8.84 -6.08
N TYR A 44 -0.46 -9.42 -5.09
CA TYR A 44 -0.56 -8.97 -3.70
C TYR A 44 -0.06 -7.53 -3.51
N ALA A 45 1.03 -7.14 -4.17
CA ALA A 45 1.53 -5.77 -4.11
C ALA A 45 0.51 -4.77 -4.71
N THR A 46 -0.08 -5.10 -5.86
CA THR A 46 -1.15 -4.30 -6.47
C THR A 46 -2.37 -4.18 -5.55
N LEU A 47 -2.80 -5.27 -4.91
CA LEU A 47 -3.92 -5.23 -3.96
C LEU A 47 -3.62 -4.34 -2.76
N ALA A 48 -2.45 -4.53 -2.13
CA ALA A 48 -2.04 -3.72 -0.98
C ALA A 48 -1.96 -2.22 -1.34
N HIS A 49 -1.39 -1.89 -2.51
CA HIS A 49 -1.29 -0.52 -3.00
C HIS A 49 -2.66 0.11 -3.27
N SER A 50 -3.52 -0.58 -4.03
CA SER A 50 -4.85 -0.07 -4.37
C SER A 50 -5.70 0.16 -3.11
N PHE A 51 -5.62 -0.74 -2.13
CA PHE A 51 -6.30 -0.58 -0.86
C PHE A 51 -5.74 0.57 -0.03
N ALA A 52 -4.42 0.71 0.06
CA ALA A 52 -3.76 1.83 0.73
C ALA A 52 -4.15 3.18 0.11
N LEU A 53 -4.17 3.26 -1.22
CA LEU A 53 -4.55 4.47 -1.95
C LEU A 53 -6.02 4.84 -1.73
N ALA A 54 -6.92 3.84 -1.69
CA ALA A 54 -8.31 4.07 -1.35
C ALA A 54 -8.46 4.59 0.09
N LEU A 55 -7.78 3.95 1.06
CA LEU A 55 -7.76 4.39 2.46
C LEU A 55 -7.25 5.83 2.59
N ALA A 56 -6.16 6.18 1.91
CA ALA A 56 -5.60 7.53 1.98
C ALA A 56 -6.57 8.59 1.45
N LYS A 57 -7.39 8.26 0.44
CA LYS A 57 -8.44 9.13 -0.09
C LYS A 57 -9.62 9.27 0.88
N GLU A 58 -10.11 8.15 1.42
CA GLU A 58 -11.22 8.15 2.38
C GLU A 58 -10.88 8.90 3.66
N LEU A 59 -9.63 8.79 4.11
CA LEU A 59 -9.12 9.54 5.27
C LEU A 59 -8.70 10.98 4.93
N ASN A 60 -8.83 11.39 3.67
CA ASN A 60 -8.45 12.71 3.15
C ASN A 60 -7.00 13.10 3.52
N CYS A 61 -6.10 12.12 3.52
CA CYS A 61 -4.68 12.34 3.80
C CYS A 61 -4.09 13.36 2.83
N GLU A 62 -3.17 14.19 3.31
CA GLU A 62 -2.40 15.08 2.45
C GLU A 62 -1.71 14.32 1.32
N ASP A 63 -1.85 14.81 0.08
CA ASP A 63 -1.33 14.18 -1.16
C ASP A 63 -1.63 12.67 -1.30
N ASN A 64 -2.77 12.19 -0.77
CA ASN A 64 -3.10 10.75 -0.70
C ASN A 64 -1.98 9.92 -0.03
N GLY A 65 -1.30 10.50 0.96
CA GLY A 65 -0.15 9.90 1.63
C GLY A 65 1.09 9.73 0.75
N GLY A 66 1.20 10.50 -0.34
CA GLY A 66 2.28 10.39 -1.32
C GLY A 66 2.20 9.15 -2.21
N LEU A 67 1.11 8.39 -2.14
CA LEU A 67 0.92 7.18 -2.92
C LEU A 67 0.68 7.52 -4.40
N LYS A 68 1.41 6.83 -5.28
CA LYS A 68 1.23 6.97 -6.73
C LYS A 68 -0.15 6.45 -7.18
N PRO A 69 -0.70 6.98 -8.29
CA PRO A 69 -1.97 6.48 -8.84
C PRO A 69 -1.94 4.99 -9.19
N GLU A 70 -0.77 4.45 -9.52
CA GLU A 70 -0.55 3.04 -9.86
C GLU A 70 0.60 2.46 -9.02
N PRO A 71 0.57 1.14 -8.71
CA PRO A 71 1.65 0.48 -7.99
C PRO A 71 2.93 0.43 -8.82
N SER A 72 4.04 0.93 -8.26
CA SER A 72 5.37 0.74 -8.85
C SER A 72 5.92 -0.63 -8.46
N LEU A 73 5.66 -1.61 -9.32
CA LEU A 73 6.12 -3.00 -9.12
C LEU A 73 7.56 -3.24 -9.57
N VAL A 74 8.19 -2.25 -10.20
CA VAL A 74 9.61 -2.28 -10.56
C VAL A 74 10.42 -1.84 -9.35
N PRO A 75 11.35 -2.66 -8.84
CA PRO A 75 12.26 -2.24 -7.79
C PRO A 75 13.03 -0.99 -8.23
N ALA A 76 13.18 0.00 -7.35
CA ALA A 76 14.12 1.09 -7.59
C ALA A 76 15.52 0.47 -7.75
N ALA A 77 16.20 0.84 -8.84
CA ALA A 77 17.56 0.38 -9.14
C ALA A 77 18.58 0.91 -8.14
#